data_AF-A0A6G6A4Y4-F1
#
_entry.id   AF-A0A6G6A4Y4-F1
#
_cell.length_a   1.000
_cell.length_b   1.000
_cell.length_c   1.000
_cell.angle_alpha   90.00
_cell.angle_beta   90.00
_cell.angle_gamma   90.00
#
_symmetry.space_group_name_H-M   'P 1'
#
loop_
_entity.id
_entity.type
_entity.pdbx_description
1 polymer ?
#
loop_
_entity_poly.entity_id
_entity_poly.type
_entity_poly.pdbx_seq_one_letter_code
_entity_poly.pdbx_strand_id
1 'polypeptide(L)'
;LFDGPKSFILNNIEKINLIFSLVTCKNKNIMSKQSKISNFHTRVRAANRIGPHSEDVISVIVGSLLGDGYANKRSVEGTRLCYRQSIVHKDYLFWLYEFFYTRGYTAKNSIVSNNSKDSFNLYTFRSFNFIHKLFWKKNKLYINSILYKYTSPLALTIWIMRYGKFVNGNLHLYCYVHTSKDVQILNKMLKSLYGISCNKLECKKNYFIINIDKESVNSIIKIITPFCETYKLHNIGLFKNINKNKFIFNNLEKNFGALNFTIKRNLNFSTLNSKNLLNPFWVSGFADGESTFYVGITQSTRYKGGWQIIPSFSIELHEKDHDLLKRLQSFFSAGTLRIRSRDNHIIYSVYSLEEITNVIIPHFNKYPLSTQKQADFELWKLAIDIINKKEHNTKEGLNKIIAIKSSMNKGLSDKLKIKFPNVMPVKRPLVKLPETLDYNWIAGFIDAEGCFHVQINNSKTTNTGKSIGLMFKVGQHLRDAILLNKLCEQLGCGKFREDSKNLMCAVTVTKLSDILAIIIPLFNNYNLQGSKSLDFKNFIRIAELVKNKVHLTNDGLQTILNLKTQMRDYKNNNMK
;
A
#
# COMPACT_ATOMS: atom_id res chain seq x y z
N LEU A 1 66.79 -5.78 -28.41
CA LEU A 1 66.33 -4.67 -29.28
C LEU A 1 64.95 -5.04 -29.78
N PHE A 2 63.94 -4.33 -29.27
CA PHE A 2 62.60 -4.02 -29.78
C PHE A 2 61.64 -5.07 -30.37
N ASP A 3 60.40 -4.93 -29.85
CA ASP A 3 59.08 -5.21 -30.43
C ASP A 3 58.43 -6.61 -30.33
N GLY A 4 57.52 -6.75 -29.35
CA GLY A 4 56.18 -7.33 -29.62
C GLY A 4 55.31 -6.29 -30.38
N PRO A 5 53.99 -6.45 -30.65
CA PRO A 5 52.98 -7.34 -30.05
C PRO A 5 51.86 -7.80 -31.05
N LYS A 6 50.66 -8.18 -30.55
CA LYS A 6 49.33 -7.81 -31.11
C LYS A 6 48.54 -8.66 -32.14
N SER A 7 48.83 -9.93 -32.42
CA SER A 7 47.99 -10.68 -33.39
C SER A 7 47.02 -11.76 -32.86
N PHE A 8 47.00 -12.08 -31.56
CA PHE A 8 46.19 -13.21 -31.05
C PHE A 8 44.91 -12.85 -30.26
N ILE A 9 44.53 -11.57 -30.15
CA ILE A 9 43.33 -11.13 -29.39
C ILE A 9 42.20 -10.59 -30.30
N LEU A 10 42.44 -10.44 -31.61
CA LEU A 10 41.45 -9.83 -32.52
C LEU A 10 40.39 -10.81 -33.09
N ASN A 11 40.63 -12.12 -33.11
CA ASN A 11 39.70 -13.06 -33.76
C ASN A 11 38.55 -13.61 -32.87
N ASN A 12 38.49 -13.27 -31.59
CA ASN A 12 37.36 -13.65 -30.71
C ASN A 12 36.37 -12.50 -30.42
N ILE A 13 36.71 -11.26 -30.78
CA ILE A 13 35.82 -10.10 -30.55
C ILE A 13 34.80 -9.94 -31.70
N GLU A 14 35.14 -10.35 -32.93
CA GLU A 14 34.21 -10.29 -34.06
C GLU A 14 33.11 -11.37 -34.00
N LYS A 15 33.39 -12.56 -33.47
CA LYS A 15 32.38 -13.61 -33.27
C LYS A 15 31.38 -13.29 -32.15
N ILE A 16 31.79 -12.54 -31.12
CA ILE A 16 30.88 -12.10 -30.04
C ILE A 16 29.97 -10.96 -30.53
N ASN A 17 30.47 -10.07 -31.39
CA ASN A 17 29.67 -8.99 -31.97
C ASN A 17 28.65 -9.47 -33.02
N LEU A 18 28.92 -10.58 -33.73
CA LEU A 18 27.95 -11.17 -34.67
C LEU A 18 26.79 -11.88 -33.95
N ILE A 19 27.02 -12.46 -32.77
CA ILE A 19 25.95 -13.05 -31.94
C ILE A 19 25.09 -11.94 -31.31
N PHE A 20 25.68 -10.81 -30.91
CA PHE A 20 24.92 -9.66 -30.41
C PHE A 20 24.12 -8.92 -31.50
N SER A 21 24.59 -8.89 -32.76
CA SER A 21 23.82 -8.30 -33.87
C SER A 21 22.67 -9.19 -34.35
N LEU A 22 22.80 -10.52 -34.30
CA LEU A 22 21.72 -11.45 -34.63
C LEU A 22 20.63 -11.53 -33.55
N VAL A 23 20.98 -11.30 -32.27
CA VAL A 23 20.00 -11.18 -31.17
C VAL A 23 19.25 -9.84 -31.19
N THR A 24 19.81 -8.80 -31.81
CA THR A 24 19.15 -7.48 -31.93
C THR A 24 18.32 -7.31 -33.21
N CYS A 25 18.48 -8.18 -34.22
CA CYS A 25 17.70 -8.13 -35.46
C CYS A 25 16.53 -9.12 -35.57
N LYS A 26 16.31 -10.03 -34.60
CA LYS A 26 15.11 -10.90 -34.55
C LYS A 26 14.01 -10.45 -33.57
N ASN A 27 14.19 -9.33 -32.86
CA ASN A 27 13.16 -8.74 -31.99
C ASN A 27 12.41 -7.54 -32.59
N LYS A 28 12.45 -7.36 -33.92
CA LYS A 28 11.63 -6.37 -34.62
C LYS A 28 10.21 -6.83 -34.98
N ASN A 29 9.79 -8.04 -34.61
CA ASN A 29 8.42 -8.55 -34.82
C ASN A 29 7.85 -9.30 -33.61
N ILE A 30 7.99 -8.73 -32.41
CA ILE A 30 7.08 -9.01 -31.29
C ILE A 30 6.53 -7.66 -30.76
N MET A 31 6.02 -6.87 -31.70
CA MET A 31 5.03 -5.82 -31.42
C MET A 31 3.69 -6.28 -32.00
N SER A 32 3.16 -7.38 -31.49
CA SER A 32 1.74 -7.69 -31.68
C SER A 32 1.23 -8.46 -30.46
N LYS A 33 0.38 -7.78 -29.69
CA LYS A 33 -0.30 -8.17 -28.42
C LYS A 33 0.40 -7.75 -27.12
N GLN A 34 0.79 -6.47 -27.02
CA GLN A 34 0.63 -5.76 -25.74
C GLN A 34 -0.86 -5.62 -25.45
N SER A 35 -1.33 -6.39 -24.47
CA SER A 35 -2.65 -6.23 -23.87
C SER A 35 -2.77 -4.83 -23.28
N LYS A 36 -3.53 -3.97 -23.97
CA LYS A 36 -4.13 -2.70 -23.55
C LYS A 36 -3.32 -1.89 -22.52
N ILE A 37 -2.49 -0.98 -23.06
CA ILE A 37 -2.10 0.26 -22.37
C ILE A 37 -3.35 0.81 -21.68
N SER A 38 -3.26 1.06 -20.37
CA SER A 38 -4.34 1.67 -19.60
C SER A 38 -4.71 2.99 -20.27
N ASN A 39 -5.89 3.04 -20.89
CA ASN A 39 -6.47 4.28 -21.37
C ASN A 39 -6.84 5.11 -20.14
N PHE A 40 -5.87 5.87 -19.60
CA PHE A 40 -6.20 6.99 -18.74
C PHE A 40 -7.07 7.92 -19.58
N HIS A 41 -8.35 8.02 -19.22
CA HIS A 41 -9.37 8.62 -20.05
C HIS A 41 -9.13 10.14 -20.10
N THR A 42 -8.42 10.61 -21.12
CA THR A 42 -8.03 12.03 -21.29
C THR A 42 -9.23 12.98 -21.37
N ARG A 43 -10.43 12.44 -21.64
CA ARG A 43 -11.71 13.16 -21.72
C ARG A 43 -12.39 13.43 -20.36
N VAL A 44 -11.76 13.10 -19.24
CA VAL A 44 -12.29 13.42 -17.90
C VAL A 44 -11.94 14.86 -17.53
N ARG A 45 -12.93 15.68 -17.14
CA ARG A 45 -12.71 17.04 -16.63
C ARG A 45 -11.79 17.03 -15.42
N ALA A 46 -10.94 18.05 -15.27
CA ALA A 46 -9.96 18.13 -14.18
C ALA A 46 -10.59 18.07 -12.77
N ALA A 47 -11.81 18.62 -12.61
CA ALA A 47 -12.59 18.54 -11.38
C ALA A 47 -12.90 17.09 -10.93
N ASN A 48 -12.96 16.15 -11.89
CA ASN A 48 -13.28 14.75 -11.68
C ASN A 48 -12.02 13.86 -11.65
N ARG A 49 -10.83 14.45 -11.82
CA ARG A 49 -9.54 13.75 -11.64
C ARG A 49 -9.12 13.86 -10.17
N ILE A 50 -9.67 12.97 -9.34
CA ILE A 50 -9.63 13.07 -7.87
C ILE A 50 -8.58 12.13 -7.22
N GLY A 51 -7.90 11.27 -8.01
CA GLY A 51 -6.93 10.30 -7.48
C GLY A 51 -7.56 8.93 -7.20
N PRO A 52 -6.89 8.03 -6.45
CA PRO A 52 -5.73 8.25 -5.58
C PRO A 52 -4.41 8.39 -6.34
N HIS A 53 -3.44 9.07 -5.73
CA HIS A 53 -2.07 9.18 -6.22
C HIS A 53 -1.16 8.34 -5.35
N SER A 54 -0.24 7.60 -5.97
CA SER A 54 0.74 6.79 -5.24
C SER A 54 1.73 7.66 -4.48
N GLU A 55 2.31 7.12 -3.41
CA GLU A 55 3.24 7.85 -2.54
C GLU A 55 4.49 8.32 -3.30
N ASP A 56 4.99 7.52 -4.23
CA ASP A 56 6.11 7.88 -5.08
C ASP A 56 5.82 9.11 -5.95
N VAL A 57 4.61 9.21 -6.51
CA VAL A 57 4.16 10.38 -7.28
C VAL A 57 4.15 11.63 -6.43
N ILE A 58 3.55 11.56 -5.23
CA ILE A 58 3.53 12.69 -4.30
C ILE A 58 4.95 13.08 -3.90
N SER A 59 5.81 12.09 -3.63
CA SER A 59 7.21 12.30 -3.23
C SER A 59 8.01 13.00 -4.32
N VAL A 60 7.90 12.56 -5.58
CA VAL A 60 8.60 13.18 -6.71
C VAL A 60 8.11 14.61 -6.95
N ILE A 61 6.80 14.86 -6.84
CA ILE A 61 6.24 16.21 -6.95
C ILE A 61 6.77 17.11 -5.83
N VAL A 62 6.68 16.67 -4.57
CA VAL A 62 7.11 17.46 -3.40
C VAL A 62 8.61 17.73 -3.45
N GLY A 63 9.43 16.72 -3.77
CA GLY A 63 10.88 16.88 -3.93
C GLY A 63 11.24 17.87 -5.05
N SER A 64 10.46 17.89 -6.13
CA SER A 64 10.63 18.87 -7.20
C SER A 64 10.28 20.30 -6.76
N LEU A 65 9.20 20.47 -5.98
CA LEU A 65 8.71 21.78 -5.51
C LEU A 65 9.55 22.38 -4.37
N LEU A 66 10.26 21.54 -3.60
CA LEU A 66 11.30 21.99 -2.65
C LEU A 66 12.48 22.67 -3.36
N GLY A 67 12.65 22.39 -4.66
CA GLY A 67 13.62 23.01 -5.55
C GLY A 67 13.08 24.24 -6.29
N ASP A 68 13.17 24.23 -7.62
CA ASP A 68 12.62 25.26 -8.51
C ASP A 68 11.30 24.86 -9.19
N GLY A 69 10.69 23.75 -8.77
CA GLY A 69 9.47 23.25 -9.36
C GLY A 69 8.32 24.26 -9.26
N TYR A 70 7.46 24.28 -10.28
CA TYR A 70 6.33 25.21 -10.33
C TYR A 70 4.99 24.47 -10.43
N ALA A 71 4.05 24.83 -9.56
CA ALA A 71 2.67 24.34 -9.57
C ALA A 71 1.72 25.46 -9.98
N ASN A 72 1.12 25.34 -11.17
CA ASN A 72 0.14 26.29 -11.70
C ASN A 72 -1.27 25.94 -11.20
N LYS A 73 -1.80 26.71 -10.24
CA LYS A 73 -3.19 26.58 -9.79
C LYS A 73 -4.14 27.20 -10.81
N ARG A 74 -4.99 26.35 -11.40
CA ARG A 74 -6.03 26.76 -12.35
C ARG A 74 -7.37 26.87 -11.63
N SER A 75 -7.90 28.09 -11.52
CA SER A 75 -9.23 28.46 -11.00
C SER A 75 -9.94 27.38 -10.14
N VAL A 76 -11.18 27.00 -10.47
CA VAL A 76 -12.01 26.06 -9.69
C VAL A 76 -11.61 24.59 -9.93
N GLU A 77 -10.79 24.34 -10.96
CA GLU A 77 -10.67 22.99 -11.55
C GLU A 77 -9.49 22.15 -11.01
N GLY A 78 -8.39 22.75 -10.55
CA GLY A 78 -7.27 21.99 -9.97
C GLY A 78 -5.88 22.61 -10.12
N THR A 79 -4.84 21.83 -9.84
CA THR A 79 -3.44 22.25 -9.96
C THR A 79 -2.72 21.44 -11.05
N ARG A 80 -1.89 22.11 -11.84
CA ARG A 80 -1.02 21.52 -12.88
C ARG A 80 0.44 21.69 -12.48
N LEU A 81 1.24 20.63 -12.59
CA LEU A 81 2.68 20.71 -12.43
C LEU A 81 3.34 20.92 -13.78
N CYS A 82 4.27 21.87 -13.84
CA CYS A 82 5.00 22.23 -15.04
C CYS A 82 6.48 21.95 -14.83
N TYR A 83 7.07 21.10 -15.67
CA TYR A 83 8.49 20.77 -15.61
C TYR A 83 9.19 21.39 -16.81
N ARG A 84 10.22 22.19 -16.57
CA ARG A 84 11.03 22.83 -17.60
C ARG A 84 12.49 22.76 -17.19
N GLN A 85 13.36 22.31 -18.08
CA GLN A 85 14.78 22.23 -17.82
C GLN A 85 15.62 22.64 -19.03
N SER A 86 16.84 23.12 -18.78
CA SER A 86 17.82 23.36 -19.85
C SER A 86 18.30 22.04 -20.44
N ILE A 87 18.86 22.10 -21.65
CA ILE A 87 19.34 20.91 -22.37
C ILE A 87 20.40 20.10 -21.60
N VAL A 88 21.18 20.76 -20.74
CA VAL A 88 22.19 20.12 -19.87
C VAL A 88 21.55 19.15 -18.86
N HIS A 89 20.27 19.35 -18.54
CA HIS A 89 19.51 18.51 -17.60
C HIS A 89 18.41 17.70 -18.29
N LYS A 90 18.56 17.46 -19.60
CA LYS A 90 17.59 16.72 -20.42
C LYS A 90 17.30 15.32 -19.87
N ASP A 91 18.33 14.56 -19.49
CA ASP A 91 18.16 13.20 -18.97
C ASP A 91 17.23 13.16 -17.74
N TYR A 92 17.35 14.14 -16.85
CA TYR A 92 16.48 14.26 -15.68
C TYR A 92 15.04 14.58 -16.04
N LEU A 93 14.85 15.50 -16.99
CA LEU A 93 13.51 15.85 -17.47
C LEU A 93 12.83 14.65 -18.15
N PHE A 94 13.58 13.88 -18.94
CA PHE A 94 13.09 12.68 -19.61
C PHE A 94 12.76 11.57 -18.62
N TRP A 95 13.57 11.39 -17.57
CA TRP A 95 13.24 10.49 -16.46
C TRP A 95 11.94 10.90 -15.77
N LEU A 96 11.75 12.19 -15.46
CA LEU A 96 10.49 12.69 -14.89
C LEU A 96 9.32 12.42 -15.83
N TYR A 97 9.48 12.68 -17.13
CA TYR A 97 8.46 12.43 -18.13
C TYR A 97 8.07 10.94 -18.15
N GLU A 98 9.03 10.02 -18.25
CA GLU A 98 8.77 8.57 -18.24
C GLU A 98 8.10 8.12 -16.94
N PHE A 99 8.58 8.62 -15.80
CA PHE A 99 8.00 8.33 -14.48
C PHE A 99 6.52 8.70 -14.42
N PHE A 100 6.15 9.89 -14.90
CA PHE A 100 4.75 10.38 -14.89
C PHE A 100 3.91 9.80 -16.02
N TYR A 101 4.49 9.56 -17.20
CA TYR A 101 3.80 9.00 -18.37
C TYR A 101 3.34 7.57 -18.11
N THR A 102 4.25 6.72 -17.62
CA THR A 102 3.94 5.31 -17.26
C THR A 102 2.88 5.18 -16.18
N ARG A 103 2.63 6.25 -15.41
CA ARG A 103 1.63 6.34 -14.34
C ARG A 103 0.36 7.11 -14.75
N GLY A 104 0.24 7.56 -16.00
CA GLY A 104 -0.95 8.22 -16.54
C GLY A 104 -1.11 9.70 -16.18
N TYR A 105 -0.05 10.40 -15.80
CA TYR A 105 -0.11 11.82 -15.38
C TYR A 105 0.18 12.81 -16.50
N THR A 106 0.67 12.36 -17.65
CA THR A 106 0.92 13.18 -18.83
C THR A 106 0.63 12.41 -20.11
N ALA A 107 0.44 13.13 -21.21
CA ALA A 107 0.18 12.53 -22.51
C ALA A 107 1.46 11.93 -23.11
N LYS A 108 1.30 10.93 -23.98
CA LYS A 108 2.39 10.44 -24.83
C LYS A 108 2.91 11.59 -25.70
N ASN A 109 4.22 11.71 -25.83
CA ASN A 109 4.92 12.72 -26.62
C ASN A 109 4.60 14.18 -26.19
N SER A 110 4.40 14.42 -24.89
CA SER A 110 4.07 15.75 -24.36
C SER A 110 5.29 16.66 -24.12
N ILE A 111 6.50 16.16 -24.41
CA ILE A 111 7.73 16.95 -24.32
C ILE A 111 7.76 17.96 -25.47
N VAL A 112 7.92 19.22 -25.12
CA VAL A 112 8.15 20.34 -26.03
C VAL A 112 9.60 20.76 -25.91
N SER A 113 10.35 20.66 -27.00
CA SER A 113 11.75 21.04 -27.11
C SER A 113 11.91 22.36 -27.84
N ASN A 114 12.60 23.32 -27.20
CA ASN A 114 13.06 24.57 -27.82
C ASN A 114 14.59 24.59 -27.83
N ASN A 115 15.21 25.47 -28.64
CA ASN A 115 16.68 25.55 -28.84
C ASN A 115 17.53 25.61 -27.55
N SER A 116 16.97 25.99 -26.39
CA SER A 116 17.69 26.06 -25.11
C SER A 116 17.09 25.23 -23.97
N LYS A 117 15.83 24.79 -24.08
CA LYS A 117 15.07 24.19 -22.95
C LYS A 117 14.05 23.19 -23.45
N ASP A 118 13.90 22.10 -22.69
CA ASP A 118 12.85 21.12 -22.85
C ASP A 118 11.80 21.29 -21.72
N SER A 119 10.54 21.00 -22.00
CA SER A 119 9.49 21.05 -20.99
C SER A 119 8.34 20.07 -21.25
N PHE A 120 7.67 19.63 -20.20
CA PHE A 120 6.40 18.92 -20.30
C PHE A 120 5.49 19.31 -19.14
N ASN A 121 4.19 19.08 -19.32
CA ASN A 121 3.19 19.38 -18.31
C ASN A 121 2.45 18.12 -17.87
N LEU A 122 2.10 18.06 -16.59
CA LEU A 122 1.12 17.08 -16.14
C LEU A 122 -0.29 17.51 -16.53
N TYR A 123 -1.23 16.56 -16.51
CA TYR A 123 -2.63 16.87 -16.48
C TYR A 123 -2.97 17.70 -15.22
N THR A 124 -4.02 18.51 -15.32
CA THR A 124 -4.55 19.24 -14.16
C THR A 124 -5.35 18.28 -13.30
N PHE A 125 -5.06 18.23 -12.00
CA PHE A 125 -5.77 17.41 -11.01
C PHE A 125 -6.31 18.28 -9.88
N ARG A 126 -7.60 18.10 -9.52
CA ARG A 126 -8.19 18.77 -8.35
C ARG A 126 -7.52 18.31 -7.05
N SER A 127 -7.16 17.04 -6.98
CA SER A 127 -6.43 16.43 -5.87
C SER A 127 -5.03 16.99 -5.65
N PHE A 128 -4.42 17.71 -6.60
CA PHE A 128 -3.13 18.40 -6.39
C PHE A 128 -3.25 19.77 -5.71
N ASN A 129 -4.47 20.28 -5.49
CA ASN A 129 -4.67 21.58 -4.85
C ASN A 129 -4.03 21.69 -3.46
N PHE A 130 -3.89 20.57 -2.77
CA PHE A 130 -3.26 20.57 -1.47
C PHE A 130 -1.74 20.73 -1.53
N ILE A 131 -1.11 20.12 -2.53
CA ILE A 131 0.32 20.25 -2.76
C ILE A 131 0.63 21.72 -3.01
N HIS A 132 -0.17 22.38 -3.85
CA HIS A 132 -0.05 23.83 -4.06
C HIS A 132 -0.18 24.62 -2.74
N LYS A 133 -1.11 24.25 -1.85
CA LYS A 133 -1.26 24.92 -0.54
C LYS A 133 -0.06 24.74 0.39
N LEU A 134 0.81 23.75 0.18
CA LEU A 134 2.03 23.57 0.96
C LEU A 134 3.11 24.60 0.64
N PHE A 135 3.12 25.08 -0.61
CA PHE A 135 4.18 25.95 -1.13
C PHE A 135 3.70 27.38 -1.44
N TRP A 136 2.38 27.62 -1.56
CA TRP A 136 1.83 28.95 -1.88
C TRP A 136 0.68 29.39 -0.96
N LYS A 137 0.74 30.63 -0.46
CA LYS A 137 -0.32 31.30 0.31
C LYS A 137 -0.54 32.69 -0.26
N LYS A 138 -1.79 33.02 -0.64
CA LYS A 138 -2.14 34.29 -1.32
C LYS A 138 -1.20 34.59 -2.52
N ASN A 139 -0.91 33.57 -3.34
CA ASN A 139 0.00 33.60 -4.49
C ASN A 139 1.47 33.96 -4.20
N LYS A 140 1.88 34.05 -2.94
CA LYS A 140 3.29 34.16 -2.54
C LYS A 140 3.83 32.79 -2.12
N LEU A 141 5.06 32.48 -2.53
CA LEU A 141 5.73 31.25 -2.13
C LEU A 141 6.05 31.31 -0.62
N TYR A 142 5.78 30.22 0.09
CA TYR A 142 6.05 30.04 1.52
C TYR A 142 6.18 28.54 1.81
N ILE A 143 6.69 28.17 2.99
CA ILE A 143 6.72 26.77 3.41
C ILE A 143 5.69 26.55 4.53
N ASN A 144 4.67 25.75 4.23
CA ASN A 144 3.73 25.29 5.26
C ASN A 144 4.44 24.34 6.22
N SER A 145 4.27 24.51 7.54
CA SER A 145 4.88 23.63 8.53
C SER A 145 4.45 22.17 8.36
N ILE A 146 3.27 21.88 7.83
CA ILE A 146 2.79 20.51 7.55
C ILE A 146 3.62 19.81 6.46
N LEU A 147 4.46 20.54 5.71
CA LEU A 147 5.38 19.98 4.73
C LEU A 147 6.33 18.94 5.32
N TYR A 148 6.61 18.92 6.64
CA TYR A 148 7.44 17.84 7.23
C TYR A 148 6.90 16.47 6.97
N LYS A 149 5.57 16.36 6.95
CA LYS A 149 5.02 15.07 6.66
C LYS A 149 5.49 14.72 5.21
N TYR A 150 5.50 15.72 4.26
CA TYR A 150 5.62 15.82 2.75
C TYR A 150 6.82 15.09 2.19
N THR A 151 7.84 15.11 3.03
CA THR A 151 9.21 15.04 2.61
C THR A 151 9.70 13.65 2.94
N SER A 152 9.23 12.66 2.18
CA SER A 152 9.68 11.26 2.27
C SER A 152 11.16 11.14 1.88
N PRO A 153 11.81 9.99 2.16
CA PRO A 153 13.17 9.74 1.70
C PRO A 153 13.35 9.91 0.17
N LEU A 154 12.33 9.56 -0.62
CA LEU A 154 12.33 9.79 -2.06
C LEU A 154 12.21 11.29 -2.40
N ALA A 155 11.34 12.04 -1.71
CA ALA A 155 11.25 13.49 -1.92
C ALA A 155 12.57 14.20 -1.57
N LEU A 156 13.22 13.79 -0.47
CA LEU A 156 14.54 14.27 -0.08
C LEU A 156 15.59 13.90 -1.13
N THR A 157 15.56 12.67 -1.65
CA THR A 157 16.45 12.22 -2.73
C THR A 157 16.32 13.11 -3.96
N ILE A 158 15.09 13.36 -4.43
CA ILE A 158 14.82 14.21 -5.59
C ILE A 158 15.30 15.66 -5.36
N TRP A 159 15.08 16.20 -4.16
CA TRP A 159 15.53 17.53 -3.79
C TRP A 159 17.06 17.64 -3.80
N ILE A 160 17.77 16.72 -3.13
CA ILE A 160 19.23 16.66 -3.08
C ILE A 160 19.82 16.47 -4.48
N MET A 161 19.26 15.57 -5.28
CA MET A 161 19.80 15.28 -6.61
C MET A 161 19.85 16.50 -7.52
N ARG A 162 18.88 17.39 -7.39
CA ARG A 162 18.74 18.54 -8.28
C ARG A 162 19.41 19.80 -7.71
N TYR A 163 19.39 19.97 -6.40
CA TYR A 163 19.84 21.20 -5.72
C TYR A 163 20.87 20.95 -4.62
N GLY A 164 21.49 19.78 -4.58
CA GLY A 164 22.62 19.49 -3.73
C GLY A 164 23.94 19.87 -4.40
N LYS A 165 24.91 20.32 -3.60
CA LYS A 165 26.31 20.44 -4.01
C LYS A 165 27.23 20.07 -2.85
N PHE A 166 28.18 19.17 -3.09
CA PHE A 166 29.23 18.90 -2.12
C PHE A 166 30.27 20.01 -2.12
N VAL A 167 30.54 20.59 -0.96
CA VAL A 167 31.52 21.66 -0.76
C VAL A 167 32.29 21.35 0.52
N ASN A 168 33.60 21.10 0.41
CA ASN A 168 34.50 20.82 1.53
C ASN A 168 34.00 19.73 2.51
N GLY A 169 33.38 18.68 1.96
CA GLY A 169 32.82 17.56 2.75
C GLY A 169 31.42 17.79 3.32
N ASN A 170 30.88 19.01 3.21
CA ASN A 170 29.49 19.34 3.56
C ASN A 170 28.59 19.24 2.32
N LEU A 171 27.27 19.14 2.53
CA LEU A 171 26.26 19.18 1.49
C LEU A 171 25.48 20.50 1.55
N HIS A 172 25.63 21.32 0.52
CA HIS A 172 24.87 22.56 0.36
C HIS A 172 23.57 22.27 -0.40
N LEU A 173 22.42 22.56 0.22
CA LEU A 173 21.10 22.50 -0.42
C LEU A 173 20.58 23.89 -0.77
N TYR A 174 20.38 24.11 -2.07
CA TYR A 174 19.87 25.38 -2.59
C TYR A 174 18.33 25.40 -2.52
N CYS A 175 17.78 26.45 -1.90
CA CYS A 175 16.35 26.61 -1.63
C CYS A 175 15.86 27.95 -2.19
N TYR A 176 14.90 27.92 -3.11
CA TYR A 176 14.31 29.13 -3.68
C TYR A 176 13.13 29.66 -2.86
N VAL A 177 13.30 29.79 -1.55
CA VAL A 177 12.27 30.33 -0.63
C VAL A 177 12.52 31.82 -0.34
N HIS A 178 11.46 32.58 0.01
CA HIS A 178 11.56 34.03 0.13
C HIS A 178 11.84 34.56 1.55
N THR A 179 11.69 33.74 2.60
CA THR A 179 11.87 34.21 3.99
C THR A 179 12.79 33.32 4.80
N SER A 180 13.55 33.91 5.73
CA SER A 180 14.38 33.18 6.70
C SER A 180 13.56 32.23 7.58
N LYS A 181 12.29 32.58 7.85
CA LYS A 181 11.34 31.75 8.60
C LYS A 181 11.01 30.44 7.88
N ASP A 182 10.82 30.48 6.56
CA ASP A 182 10.56 29.28 5.75
C ASP A 182 11.76 28.32 5.80
N VAL A 183 12.98 28.86 5.74
CA VAL A 183 14.21 28.07 5.86
C VAL A 183 14.35 27.44 7.24
N GLN A 184 14.00 28.17 8.31
CA GLN A 184 13.99 27.60 9.66
C GLN A 184 13.00 26.44 9.81
N ILE A 185 11.84 26.50 9.12
CA ILE A 185 10.90 25.38 9.07
C ILE A 185 11.53 24.18 8.38
N LEU A 186 12.23 24.38 7.26
CA LEU A 186 12.94 23.30 6.54
C LEU A 186 14.06 22.68 7.39
N ASN A 187 14.85 23.48 8.10
CA ASN A 187 15.91 22.97 9.00
C ASN A 187 15.32 22.12 10.13
N LYS A 188 14.26 22.61 10.78
CA LYS A 188 13.56 21.86 11.84
C LYS A 188 12.98 20.55 11.32
N MET A 189 12.42 20.58 10.10
CA MET A 189 11.90 19.41 9.40
C MET A 189 13.00 18.38 9.11
N LEU A 190 14.14 18.78 8.53
CA LEU A 190 15.24 17.87 8.21
C LEU A 190 15.81 17.21 9.48
N LYS A 191 15.97 18.00 10.54
CA LYS A 191 16.42 17.49 11.85
C LYS A 191 15.42 16.50 12.44
N SER A 192 14.12 16.80 12.42
CA SER A 192 13.11 15.95 13.04
C SER A 192 12.84 14.64 12.29
N LEU A 193 12.89 14.67 10.96
CA LEU A 193 12.63 13.50 10.13
C LEU A 193 13.83 12.56 10.01
N TYR A 194 15.03 13.13 9.90
CA TYR A 194 16.21 12.39 9.45
C TYR A 194 17.41 12.54 10.38
N GLY A 195 17.28 13.27 11.48
CA GLY A 195 18.40 13.56 12.39
C GLY A 195 19.51 14.38 11.72
N ILE A 196 19.21 15.09 10.63
CA ILE A 196 20.20 15.86 9.87
C ILE A 196 20.45 17.21 10.56
N SER A 197 21.70 17.44 10.95
CA SER A 197 22.16 18.71 11.51
C SER A 197 22.53 19.70 10.39
N CYS A 198 22.08 20.95 10.54
CA CYS A 198 22.27 22.03 9.58
C CYS A 198 22.99 23.19 10.27
N ASN A 199 24.21 23.51 9.85
CA ASN A 199 25.12 24.36 10.62
C ASN A 199 25.08 25.84 10.23
N LYS A 200 24.74 26.17 8.98
CA LYS A 200 24.81 27.55 8.47
C LYS A 200 23.74 27.83 7.43
N LEU A 201 23.11 29.00 7.54
CA LEU A 201 22.22 29.56 6.53
C LEU A 201 22.93 30.71 5.84
N GLU A 202 23.07 30.62 4.53
CA GLU A 202 23.57 31.73 3.71
C GLU A 202 22.42 32.26 2.84
N CYS A 203 22.09 33.53 3.01
CA CYS A 203 21.20 34.24 2.10
C CYS A 203 22.02 34.75 0.92
N LYS A 204 21.65 34.37 -0.30
CA LYS A 204 22.15 34.99 -1.54
C LYS A 204 20.97 35.65 -2.23
N LYS A 205 21.24 36.66 -3.07
CA LYS A 205 20.24 37.62 -3.62
C LYS A 205 18.84 37.04 -3.93
N ASN A 206 18.73 35.79 -4.42
CA ASN A 206 17.45 35.15 -4.79
C ASN A 206 17.20 33.76 -4.17
N TYR A 207 18.03 33.26 -3.25
CA TYR A 207 17.88 31.91 -2.67
C TYR A 207 18.63 31.77 -1.34
N PHE A 208 18.24 30.77 -0.56
CA PHE A 208 18.93 30.38 0.66
C PHE A 208 19.71 29.08 0.45
N ILE A 209 20.82 28.94 1.16
CA ILE A 209 21.60 27.69 1.20
C ILE A 209 21.48 27.10 2.60
N ILE A 210 20.99 25.86 2.68
CA ILE A 210 21.06 25.04 3.89
C ILE A 210 22.36 24.25 3.84
N ASN A 211 23.29 24.56 4.75
CA ASN A 211 24.54 23.81 4.86
C ASN A 211 24.37 22.61 5.81
N ILE A 212 24.40 21.40 5.25
CA ILE A 212 24.36 20.15 5.99
C ILE A 212 25.78 19.69 6.29
N ASP A 213 26.04 19.38 7.56
CA ASP A 213 27.36 18.99 8.02
C ASP A 213 27.83 17.62 7.50
N LYS A 214 29.15 17.45 7.49
CA LYS A 214 29.83 16.23 7.06
C LYS A 214 29.37 14.98 7.84
N GLU A 215 29.02 15.12 9.12
CA GLU A 215 28.55 14.00 9.94
C GLU A 215 27.20 13.47 9.45
N SER A 216 26.29 14.37 9.08
CA SER A 216 24.96 14.05 8.55
C SER A 216 25.00 13.57 7.09
N VAL A 217 26.04 13.91 6.33
CA VAL A 217 26.20 13.46 4.93
C VAL A 217 26.18 11.93 4.82
N ASN A 218 26.84 11.20 5.72
CA ASN A 218 26.85 9.73 5.70
C ASN A 218 25.45 9.15 5.93
N SER A 219 24.68 9.73 6.85
CA SER A 219 23.29 9.35 7.10
C SER A 219 22.42 9.62 5.88
N ILE A 220 22.63 10.74 5.19
CA ILE A 220 21.93 11.08 3.95
C ILE A 220 22.23 10.07 2.85
N ILE A 221 23.49 9.71 2.64
CA ILE A 221 23.87 8.72 1.62
C ILE A 221 23.13 7.41 1.86
N LYS A 222 23.07 6.93 3.12
CA LYS A 222 22.30 5.74 3.48
C LYS A 222 20.80 5.86 3.16
N ILE A 223 20.22 7.05 3.38
CA ILE A 223 18.80 7.32 3.11
C ILE A 223 18.51 7.31 1.61
N ILE A 224 19.36 7.95 0.79
CA ILE A 224 19.06 8.18 -0.64
C ILE A 224 19.48 7.01 -1.54
N THR A 225 20.47 6.21 -1.16
CA THR A 225 21.04 5.15 -2.01
C THR A 225 19.99 4.15 -2.52
N PRO A 226 19.09 3.59 -1.67
CA PRO A 226 18.08 2.64 -2.15
C PRO A 226 17.14 3.22 -3.20
N PHE A 227 16.79 4.51 -3.09
CA PHE A 227 15.93 5.19 -4.05
C PHE A 227 16.67 5.49 -5.34
N CYS A 228 17.97 5.79 -5.25
CA CYS A 228 18.79 6.02 -6.43
C CYS A 228 18.92 4.77 -7.31
N GLU A 229 19.02 3.60 -6.69
CA GLU A 229 19.03 2.30 -7.37
C GLU A 229 17.64 1.98 -7.95
N THR A 230 16.61 2.00 -7.11
CA THR A 230 15.23 1.65 -7.47
C THR A 230 14.73 2.45 -8.69
N TYR A 231 15.01 3.75 -8.71
CA TYR A 231 14.54 4.64 -9.77
C TYR A 231 15.58 4.90 -10.87
N LYS A 232 16.72 4.17 -10.87
CA LYS A 232 17.82 4.30 -11.84
C LYS A 232 18.38 5.73 -11.96
N LEU A 233 18.42 6.43 -10.83
CA LEU A 233 18.82 7.82 -10.74
C LEU A 233 20.35 8.02 -10.78
N HIS A 234 21.12 6.94 -10.65
CA HIS A 234 22.59 6.93 -10.70
C HIS A 234 23.18 7.47 -12.02
N ASN A 235 22.41 7.44 -13.12
CA ASN A 235 22.84 7.94 -14.43
C ASN A 235 22.64 9.45 -14.62
N ILE A 236 22.12 10.16 -13.60
CA ILE A 236 21.59 11.52 -13.74
C ILE A 236 22.14 12.43 -12.61
N GLY A 237 22.64 13.61 -12.97
CA GLY A 237 23.00 14.66 -12.00
C GLY A 237 24.19 14.35 -11.08
N LEU A 238 24.07 14.70 -9.80
CA LEU A 238 25.13 14.63 -8.76
C LEU A 238 25.85 13.27 -8.67
N PHE A 239 25.18 12.15 -8.96
CA PHE A 239 25.76 10.81 -8.88
C PHE A 239 26.75 10.48 -9.99
N LYS A 240 26.72 11.18 -11.14
CA LYS A 240 27.81 11.09 -12.15
C LYS A 240 29.16 11.54 -11.58
N ASN A 241 29.17 12.47 -10.60
CA ASN A 241 30.38 12.94 -9.93
C ASN A 241 30.77 12.09 -8.71
N ILE A 242 29.80 11.52 -8.00
CA ILE A 242 30.06 10.61 -6.86
C ILE A 242 30.75 9.32 -7.37
N ASN A 243 30.36 8.80 -8.55
CA ASN A 243 31.02 7.66 -9.18
C ASN A 243 32.46 7.92 -9.68
N LYS A 244 32.89 9.18 -9.83
CA LYS A 244 34.31 9.50 -10.09
C LYS A 244 35.18 9.31 -8.85
N ASN A 245 34.61 9.39 -7.65
CA ASN A 245 35.27 9.03 -6.41
C ASN A 245 34.97 7.56 -6.07
N LYS A 246 35.62 6.67 -6.82
CA LYS A 246 35.60 5.19 -6.69
C LYS A 246 35.98 4.66 -5.28
N PHE A 247 36.24 5.54 -4.32
CA PHE A 247 36.72 5.25 -2.98
C PHE A 247 35.59 5.09 -1.93
N ILE A 248 34.41 5.69 -2.14
CA ILE A 248 33.32 5.64 -1.13
C ILE A 248 32.48 4.37 -1.28
N PHE A 249 32.27 3.88 -2.50
CA PHE A 249 31.46 2.67 -2.75
C PHE A 249 32.19 1.35 -2.41
N ASN A 250 33.50 1.25 -2.66
CA ASN A 250 34.25 0.01 -2.39
C ASN A 250 34.42 -0.29 -0.88
N ASN A 251 34.35 0.72 -0.01
CA ASN A 251 34.38 0.52 1.45
C ASN A 251 33.02 0.19 2.06
N LEU A 252 31.93 0.34 1.29
CA LEU A 252 30.59 -0.02 1.74
C LEU A 252 30.30 -1.50 1.47
N GLU A 253 30.66 -2.05 0.29
CA GLU A 253 30.51 -3.48 0.01
C GLU A 253 31.27 -4.38 0.99
N LYS A 254 32.43 -3.95 1.51
CA LYS A 254 33.18 -4.68 2.52
C LYS A 254 32.59 -4.62 3.94
N ASN A 255 31.72 -3.65 4.22
CA ASN A 255 31.08 -3.47 5.54
C ASN A 255 29.58 -3.82 5.54
N PHE A 256 29.03 -4.31 4.42
CA PHE A 256 27.66 -4.80 4.31
C PHE A 256 27.47 -6.24 4.80
N GLY A 257 28.49 -6.83 5.43
CA GLY A 257 28.32 -7.99 6.29
C GLY A 257 27.70 -7.57 7.62
N ALA A 258 26.39 -7.81 7.76
CA ALA A 258 25.62 -7.71 9.01
C ALA A 258 25.52 -6.31 9.66
N LEU A 259 24.48 -5.55 9.34
CA LEU A 259 23.87 -4.56 10.25
C LEU A 259 22.44 -4.22 9.82
N ASN A 260 21.47 -4.82 10.51
CA ASN A 260 20.04 -4.50 10.42
C ASN A 260 19.78 -3.12 11.04
N PHE A 261 19.44 -2.12 10.22
CA PHE A 261 18.92 -0.84 10.70
C PHE A 261 17.42 -0.72 10.46
N THR A 262 16.67 -0.74 11.56
CA THR A 262 15.24 -0.47 11.67
C THR A 262 14.96 1.01 11.38
N ILE A 263 14.46 1.34 10.19
CA ILE A 263 13.95 2.69 9.88
C ILE A 263 12.49 2.77 10.38
N LYS A 264 12.24 3.56 11.44
CA LYS A 264 10.89 3.97 11.86
C LYS A 264 10.22 4.73 10.70
N ARG A 265 9.31 4.10 9.99
CA ARG A 265 8.42 4.73 8.99
C ARG A 265 7.10 5.11 9.65
N ASN A 266 6.72 6.38 9.56
CA ASN A 266 5.33 6.81 9.75
C ASN A 266 5.14 8.19 9.14
N LEU A 267 4.79 8.28 7.85
CA LEU A 267 4.31 9.52 7.22
C LEU A 267 3.29 9.20 6.10
N ASN A 268 2.00 9.34 6.41
CA ASN A 268 0.87 9.15 5.49
C ASN A 268 0.35 10.45 4.91
N PHE A 269 -0.07 10.44 3.63
CA PHE A 269 -0.53 11.65 2.96
C PHE A 269 -1.61 11.71 1.90
N SER A 270 -2.56 12.58 2.24
CA SER A 270 -3.47 13.36 1.42
C SER A 270 -4.08 14.43 2.34
N THR A 271 -4.50 15.58 1.82
CA THR A 271 -5.37 16.52 2.58
C THR A 271 -6.85 16.17 2.48
N LEU A 272 -7.17 14.89 2.52
CA LEU A 272 -8.43 14.41 3.07
C LEU A 272 -8.00 13.47 4.17
N ASN A 273 -7.75 14.04 5.36
CA ASN A 273 -7.46 13.29 6.58
C ASN A 273 -6.63 12.02 6.29
N SER A 274 -5.34 12.15 5.93
CA SER A 274 -4.49 11.02 5.48
C SER A 274 -4.38 9.83 6.44
N LYS A 275 -4.95 9.94 7.63
CA LYS A 275 -5.22 8.82 8.52
C LYS A 275 -6.35 7.88 8.04
N ASN A 276 -7.08 8.23 6.98
CA ASN A 276 -8.33 7.55 6.62
C ASN A 276 -8.29 6.68 5.35
N LEU A 277 -7.29 6.79 4.46
CA LEU A 277 -7.31 6.01 3.22
C LEU A 277 -6.88 4.56 3.47
N LEU A 278 -7.78 3.62 3.21
CA LEU A 278 -7.50 2.20 3.31
C LEU A 278 -6.65 1.73 2.12
N ASN A 279 -5.66 0.88 2.38
CA ASN A 279 -4.90 0.23 1.31
C ASN A 279 -5.82 -0.77 0.58
N PRO A 280 -5.84 -0.81 -0.77
CA PRO A 280 -6.75 -1.69 -1.50
C PRO A 280 -6.51 -3.19 -1.23
N PHE A 281 -5.27 -3.64 -1.05
CA PHE A 281 -4.99 -5.02 -0.65
C PHE A 281 -5.43 -5.30 0.78
N TRP A 282 -5.30 -4.32 1.68
CA TRP A 282 -5.87 -4.42 3.03
C TRP A 282 -7.39 -4.59 2.99
N VAL A 283 -8.09 -3.86 2.12
CA VAL A 283 -9.55 -4.00 1.95
C VAL A 283 -9.91 -5.40 1.47
N SER A 284 -9.17 -5.96 0.50
CA SER A 284 -9.38 -7.36 0.07
C SER A 284 -9.12 -8.36 1.19
N GLY A 285 -8.05 -8.20 1.96
CA GLY A 285 -7.75 -9.08 3.09
C GLY A 285 -8.80 -9.01 4.19
N PHE A 286 -9.27 -7.82 4.52
CA PHE A 286 -10.33 -7.64 5.50
C PHE A 286 -11.67 -8.20 4.99
N ALA A 287 -11.97 -8.00 3.71
CA ALA A 287 -13.15 -8.59 3.07
C ALA A 287 -13.10 -10.12 3.04
N ASP A 288 -11.92 -10.73 2.92
CA ASP A 288 -11.74 -12.18 2.99
C ASP A 288 -12.22 -12.78 4.33
N GLY A 289 -12.11 -12.04 5.43
CA GLY A 289 -12.69 -12.45 6.71
C GLY A 289 -14.15 -12.02 6.87
N GLU A 290 -14.44 -10.72 6.72
CA GLU A 290 -15.71 -10.14 7.23
C GLU A 290 -16.80 -9.93 6.17
N SER A 291 -16.47 -10.00 4.87
CA SER A 291 -17.43 -9.67 3.82
C SER A 291 -18.30 -10.84 3.38
N THR A 292 -19.43 -10.52 2.75
CA THR A 292 -20.32 -11.49 2.10
C THR A 292 -20.72 -11.00 0.71
N PHE A 293 -20.58 -11.87 -0.29
CA PHE A 293 -21.20 -11.72 -1.60
C PHE A 293 -22.46 -12.56 -1.64
N TYR A 294 -23.61 -11.92 -1.87
CA TYR A 294 -24.91 -12.56 -1.71
C TYR A 294 -25.82 -12.29 -2.90
N VAL A 295 -26.65 -13.29 -3.22
CA VAL A 295 -27.79 -13.19 -4.13
C VAL A 295 -29.03 -13.62 -3.37
N GLY A 296 -29.90 -12.67 -3.04
CA GLY A 296 -31.23 -12.90 -2.49
C GLY A 296 -32.20 -13.33 -3.59
N ILE A 297 -33.02 -14.33 -3.31
CA ILE A 297 -34.10 -14.79 -4.20
C ILE A 297 -35.36 -14.86 -3.36
N THR A 298 -36.30 -13.95 -3.62
CA THR A 298 -37.53 -13.80 -2.84
C THR A 298 -38.72 -13.86 -3.76
N GLN A 299 -39.76 -14.60 -3.38
CA GLN A 299 -41.00 -14.65 -4.16
C GLN A 299 -41.69 -13.29 -4.11
N SER A 300 -42.13 -12.78 -5.25
CA SER A 300 -42.83 -11.51 -5.33
C SER A 300 -43.78 -11.48 -6.52
N THR A 301 -45.02 -11.07 -6.26
CA THR A 301 -46.07 -10.91 -7.27
C THR A 301 -45.84 -9.70 -8.18
N ARG A 302 -44.93 -8.79 -7.83
CA ARG A 302 -44.63 -7.57 -8.60
C ARG A 302 -43.79 -7.82 -9.85
N TYR A 303 -43.15 -8.97 -9.97
CA TYR A 303 -42.24 -9.29 -11.06
C TYR A 303 -42.86 -10.34 -11.98
N LYS A 304 -42.73 -10.17 -13.31
CA LYS A 304 -43.30 -11.10 -14.32
C LYS A 304 -42.88 -12.55 -14.12
N GLY A 305 -41.68 -12.79 -13.58
CA GLY A 305 -41.17 -14.12 -13.25
C GLY A 305 -41.61 -14.66 -11.89
N GLY A 306 -42.37 -13.91 -11.08
CA GLY A 306 -42.78 -14.30 -9.71
C GLY A 306 -41.66 -14.21 -8.66
N TRP A 307 -40.49 -13.71 -9.03
CA TRP A 307 -39.28 -13.70 -8.20
C TRP A 307 -38.55 -12.38 -8.31
N GLN A 308 -38.07 -11.90 -7.16
CA GLN A 308 -37.16 -10.78 -7.04
C GLN A 308 -35.74 -11.30 -6.76
N ILE A 309 -34.77 -10.83 -7.54
CA ILE A 309 -33.34 -11.13 -7.37
C ILE A 309 -32.66 -9.90 -6.79
N ILE A 310 -31.97 -10.06 -5.65
CA ILE A 310 -31.35 -8.96 -4.91
C ILE A 310 -29.87 -9.29 -4.69
N PRO A 311 -28.95 -8.83 -5.55
CA PRO A 311 -27.54 -8.96 -5.29
C PRO A 311 -27.07 -7.96 -4.22
N SER A 312 -26.12 -8.38 -3.39
CA SER A 312 -25.47 -7.47 -2.44
C SER A 312 -24.04 -7.87 -2.11
N PHE A 313 -23.20 -6.87 -1.87
CA PHE A 313 -21.95 -6.99 -1.13
C PHE A 313 -22.13 -6.35 0.24
N SER A 314 -21.75 -7.02 1.31
CA SER A 314 -21.92 -6.49 2.66
C SER A 314 -20.76 -6.85 3.61
N ILE A 315 -20.50 -5.96 4.56
CA ILE A 315 -19.61 -6.19 5.70
C ILE A 315 -20.39 -5.82 6.96
N GLU A 316 -20.47 -6.74 7.92
CA GLU A 316 -21.21 -6.55 9.17
C GLU A 316 -20.24 -6.63 10.35
N LEU A 317 -20.14 -5.56 11.13
CA LEU A 317 -19.24 -5.49 12.29
C LEU A 317 -19.98 -5.01 13.53
N HIS A 318 -19.39 -5.19 14.70
CA HIS A 318 -19.86 -4.57 15.93
C HIS A 318 -19.73 -3.04 15.85
N GLU A 319 -20.57 -2.30 16.57
CA GLU A 319 -20.65 -0.83 16.54
C GLU A 319 -19.34 -0.10 16.88
N LYS A 320 -18.43 -0.76 17.59
CA LYS A 320 -17.10 -0.23 17.95
C LYS A 320 -16.22 0.00 16.72
N ASP A 321 -16.52 -0.70 15.62
CA ASP A 321 -15.83 -0.58 14.34
C ASP A 321 -16.63 0.29 13.34
N HIS A 322 -17.57 1.12 13.82
CA HIS A 322 -18.33 2.06 13.00
C HIS A 322 -17.46 2.96 12.13
N ASP A 323 -16.39 3.50 12.70
CA ASP A 323 -15.46 4.37 11.97
C ASP A 323 -14.74 3.61 10.85
N LEU A 324 -14.47 2.31 11.03
CA LEU A 324 -13.89 1.47 10.00
C LEU A 324 -14.88 1.28 8.83
N LEU A 325 -16.16 1.02 9.13
CA LEU A 325 -17.19 0.89 8.09
C LEU A 325 -17.43 2.21 7.34
N LYS A 326 -17.39 3.37 8.02
CA LYS A 326 -17.41 4.69 7.36
C LYS A 326 -16.23 4.89 6.42
N ARG A 327 -15.04 4.43 6.82
CA ARG A 327 -13.84 4.48 5.96
C ARG A 327 -13.96 3.54 4.77
N LEU A 328 -14.52 2.34 4.94
CA LEU A 328 -14.81 1.41 3.83
C LEU A 328 -15.84 2.00 2.86
N GLN A 329 -16.92 2.59 3.36
CA GLN A 329 -17.90 3.30 2.54
C GLN A 329 -17.23 4.44 1.75
N SER A 330 -16.38 5.24 2.42
CA SER A 330 -15.63 6.32 1.76
C SER A 330 -14.62 5.80 0.73
N PHE A 331 -13.97 4.67 1.02
CA PHE A 331 -12.99 4.02 0.13
C PHE A 331 -13.65 3.57 -1.18
N PHE A 332 -14.80 2.90 -1.09
CA PHE A 332 -15.55 2.51 -2.28
C PHE A 332 -16.32 3.67 -2.91
N SER A 333 -16.61 4.73 -2.15
CA SER A 333 -17.52 5.80 -2.57
C SER A 333 -18.88 5.25 -3.05
N ALA A 334 -19.33 4.18 -2.40
CA ALA A 334 -20.51 3.40 -2.76
C ALA A 334 -21.12 2.73 -1.53
N GLY A 335 -22.41 2.39 -1.62
CA GLY A 335 -23.14 1.68 -0.57
C GLY A 335 -23.59 2.55 0.60
N THR A 336 -24.31 1.92 1.52
CA THR A 336 -24.96 2.55 2.67
C THR A 336 -24.58 1.86 3.97
N LEU A 337 -24.69 2.59 5.07
CA LEU A 337 -24.54 2.06 6.42
C LEU A 337 -25.90 1.97 7.09
N ARG A 338 -26.19 0.82 7.70
CA ARG A 338 -27.38 0.59 8.51
C ARG A 338 -26.96 0.13 9.90
N ILE A 339 -27.47 0.82 10.92
CA ILE A 339 -27.29 0.42 12.31
C ILE A 339 -28.39 -0.58 12.66
N ARG A 340 -28.01 -1.70 13.27
CA ARG A 340 -28.91 -2.71 13.84
C ARG A 340 -28.80 -2.64 15.37
N SER A 341 -29.65 -1.82 15.97
CA SER A 341 -29.57 -1.51 17.42
C SER A 341 -29.87 -2.70 18.33
N ARG A 342 -30.53 -3.76 17.84
CA ARG A 342 -30.90 -4.92 18.65
C ARG A 342 -29.68 -5.67 19.19
N ASP A 343 -28.58 -5.68 18.44
CA ASP A 343 -27.39 -6.47 18.75
C ASP A 343 -26.09 -5.69 18.60
N ASN A 344 -26.14 -4.35 18.57
CA ASN A 344 -24.98 -3.47 18.47
C ASN A 344 -24.09 -3.77 17.24
N HIS A 345 -24.72 -4.13 16.12
CA HIS A 345 -24.02 -4.33 14.85
C HIS A 345 -24.34 -3.21 13.85
N ILE A 346 -23.41 -2.97 12.95
CA ILE A 346 -23.53 -2.04 11.84
C ILE A 346 -23.23 -2.80 10.57
N ILE A 347 -24.08 -2.60 9.57
CA ILE A 347 -24.01 -3.29 8.30
C ILE A 347 -23.68 -2.25 7.24
N TYR A 348 -22.51 -2.39 6.63
CA TYR A 348 -22.18 -1.75 5.36
C TYR A 348 -22.71 -2.62 4.23
N SER A 349 -23.43 -2.05 3.27
CA SER A 349 -23.98 -2.81 2.14
C SER A 349 -24.04 -2.02 0.85
N VAL A 350 -23.79 -2.70 -0.26
CA VAL A 350 -23.90 -2.18 -1.63
C VAL A 350 -24.94 -3.03 -2.35
N TYR A 351 -26.09 -2.44 -2.69
CA TYR A 351 -27.20 -3.09 -3.41
C TYR A 351 -27.39 -2.54 -4.83
N SER A 352 -26.89 -1.33 -5.10
CA SER A 352 -27.04 -0.71 -6.42
C SER A 352 -26.28 -1.54 -7.46
N LEU A 353 -26.98 -1.99 -8.50
CA LEU A 353 -26.38 -2.75 -9.59
C LEU A 353 -25.27 -1.95 -10.30
N GLU A 354 -25.44 -0.63 -10.40
CA GLU A 354 -24.44 0.28 -10.97
C GLU A 354 -23.17 0.32 -10.11
N GLU A 355 -23.31 0.50 -8.79
CA GLU A 355 -22.18 0.53 -7.86
C GLU A 355 -21.48 -0.84 -7.80
N ILE A 356 -22.25 -1.93 -7.77
CA ILE A 356 -21.72 -3.29 -7.82
C ILE A 356 -20.86 -3.49 -9.09
N THR A 357 -21.38 -3.10 -10.25
CA THR A 357 -20.75 -3.32 -11.55
C THR A 357 -19.53 -2.42 -11.76
N ASN A 358 -19.59 -1.17 -11.32
CA ASN A 358 -18.58 -0.15 -11.65
C ASN A 358 -17.55 0.08 -10.52
N VAL A 359 -17.82 -0.38 -9.30
CA VAL A 359 -16.96 -0.15 -8.13
C VAL A 359 -16.51 -1.47 -7.50
N ILE A 360 -17.44 -2.33 -7.08
CA ILE A 360 -17.12 -3.53 -6.29
C ILE A 360 -16.45 -4.60 -7.14
N ILE A 361 -17.03 -4.95 -8.29
CA ILE A 361 -16.45 -5.95 -9.20
C ILE A 361 -15.04 -5.51 -9.69
N PRO A 362 -14.82 -4.26 -10.17
CA PRO A 362 -13.50 -3.83 -10.59
C PRO A 362 -12.45 -3.85 -9.48
N HIS A 363 -12.84 -3.57 -8.23
CA HIS A 363 -11.93 -3.68 -7.09
C HIS A 363 -11.43 -5.11 -6.90
N PHE A 364 -12.33 -6.07 -6.74
CA PHE A 364 -11.96 -7.46 -6.48
C PHE A 364 -11.40 -8.19 -7.71
N ASN A 365 -11.64 -7.71 -8.93
CA ASN A 365 -10.90 -8.17 -10.12
C ASN A 365 -9.42 -7.71 -10.08
N LYS A 366 -9.15 -6.50 -9.57
CA LYS A 366 -7.80 -5.91 -9.53
C LYS A 366 -7.01 -6.34 -8.28
N TYR A 367 -7.71 -6.51 -7.16
CA TYR A 367 -7.18 -6.88 -5.86
C TYR A 367 -7.94 -8.13 -5.39
N PRO A 368 -7.60 -9.32 -5.94
CA PRO A 368 -8.36 -10.55 -5.70
C PRO A 368 -8.33 -10.98 -4.24
N LEU A 369 -9.37 -11.71 -3.86
CA LEU A 369 -9.47 -12.42 -2.59
C LEU A 369 -8.61 -13.68 -2.66
N SER A 370 -8.13 -14.13 -1.50
CA SER A 370 -7.26 -15.32 -1.40
C SER A 370 -7.94 -16.50 -0.70
N THR A 371 -9.05 -16.31 0.01
CA THR A 371 -9.81 -17.43 0.61
C THR A 371 -10.74 -18.08 -0.41
N GLN A 372 -11.43 -19.16 0.00
CA GLN A 372 -12.55 -19.74 -0.73
C GLN A 372 -13.64 -18.73 -1.09
N LYS A 373 -13.69 -17.55 -0.46
CA LYS A 373 -14.59 -16.45 -0.81
C LYS A 373 -14.34 -15.89 -2.21
N GLN A 374 -13.14 -16.04 -2.77
CA GLN A 374 -12.88 -15.72 -4.19
C GLN A 374 -13.81 -16.50 -5.11
N ALA A 375 -14.10 -17.76 -4.81
CA ALA A 375 -15.03 -18.55 -5.61
C ALA A 375 -16.48 -18.06 -5.49
N ASP A 376 -16.89 -17.58 -4.31
CA ASP A 376 -18.19 -16.93 -4.15
C ASP A 376 -18.27 -15.62 -4.94
N PHE A 377 -17.20 -14.83 -4.96
CA PHE A 377 -17.12 -13.61 -5.76
C PHE A 377 -17.24 -13.89 -7.27
N GLU A 378 -16.54 -14.90 -7.80
CA GLU A 378 -16.64 -15.25 -9.21
C GLU A 378 -18.04 -15.75 -9.59
N LEU A 379 -18.65 -16.60 -8.77
CA LEU A 379 -20.04 -17.04 -8.96
C LEU A 379 -21.02 -15.86 -8.87
N TRP A 380 -20.83 -14.98 -7.89
CA TRP A 380 -21.63 -13.77 -7.74
C TRP A 380 -21.55 -12.87 -8.97
N LYS A 381 -20.35 -12.67 -9.52
CA LYS A 381 -20.12 -11.89 -10.75
C LYS A 381 -20.90 -12.46 -11.94
N LEU A 382 -20.94 -13.79 -12.11
CA LEU A 382 -21.76 -14.43 -13.14
C LEU A 382 -23.25 -14.14 -12.96
N ALA A 383 -23.76 -14.16 -11.72
CA ALA A 383 -25.15 -13.77 -11.46
C ALA A 383 -25.41 -12.29 -11.79
N ILE A 384 -24.48 -11.39 -11.43
CA ILE A 384 -24.56 -9.96 -11.79
C ILE A 384 -24.63 -9.77 -13.30
N ASP A 385 -23.83 -10.51 -14.08
CA ASP A 385 -23.85 -10.40 -15.55
C ASP A 385 -25.22 -10.77 -16.14
N ILE A 386 -25.86 -11.83 -15.63
CA ILE A 386 -27.24 -12.22 -16.01
C ILE A 386 -28.23 -11.09 -15.62
N ILE A 387 -28.01 -10.46 -14.46
CA ILE A 387 -28.87 -9.37 -13.99
C ILE A 387 -28.73 -8.14 -14.89
N ASN A 388 -27.50 -7.74 -15.22
CA ASN A 388 -27.17 -6.61 -16.10
C ASN A 388 -27.77 -6.77 -17.51
N LYS A 389 -27.78 -7.99 -18.05
CA LYS A 389 -28.42 -8.31 -19.34
C LYS A 389 -29.95 -8.40 -19.27
N LYS A 390 -30.55 -8.22 -18.08
CA LYS A 390 -31.98 -8.39 -17.79
C LYS A 390 -32.53 -9.81 -18.03
N GLU A 391 -31.66 -10.79 -18.26
CA GLU A 391 -32.01 -12.20 -18.54
C GLU A 391 -32.68 -12.89 -17.35
N HIS A 392 -32.44 -12.41 -16.12
CA HIS A 392 -33.07 -12.88 -14.89
C HIS A 392 -34.61 -12.82 -14.89
N ASN A 393 -35.22 -12.07 -15.82
CA ASN A 393 -36.68 -12.00 -16.00
C ASN A 393 -37.26 -13.20 -16.76
N THR A 394 -36.40 -14.05 -17.33
CA THR A 394 -36.79 -15.28 -18.04
C THR A 394 -36.68 -16.49 -17.10
N LYS A 395 -37.46 -17.54 -17.36
CA LYS A 395 -37.37 -18.81 -16.61
C LYS A 395 -35.96 -19.41 -16.70
N GLU A 396 -35.33 -19.33 -17.88
CA GLU A 396 -33.98 -19.82 -18.11
C GLU A 396 -32.94 -19.03 -17.30
N GLY A 397 -32.96 -17.70 -17.38
CA GLY A 397 -32.04 -16.84 -16.63
C GLY A 397 -32.22 -16.96 -15.11
N LEU A 398 -33.45 -17.10 -14.64
CA LEU A 398 -33.74 -17.39 -13.23
C LEU A 398 -33.13 -18.73 -12.80
N ASN A 399 -33.33 -19.80 -13.58
CA ASN A 399 -32.74 -21.11 -13.28
C ASN A 399 -31.20 -21.06 -13.28
N LYS A 400 -30.57 -20.30 -14.18
CA LYS A 400 -29.12 -20.06 -14.16
C LYS A 400 -28.67 -19.40 -12.85
N ILE A 401 -29.37 -18.36 -12.39
CA ILE A 401 -29.05 -17.69 -11.11
C ILE A 401 -29.23 -18.64 -9.92
N ILE A 402 -30.25 -19.50 -9.93
CA ILE A 402 -30.48 -20.49 -8.88
C ILE A 402 -29.36 -21.53 -8.85
N ALA A 403 -28.92 -22.02 -10.03
CA ALA A 403 -27.79 -22.93 -10.17
C ALA A 403 -26.47 -22.33 -9.68
N ILE A 404 -26.27 -21.02 -9.91
CA ILE A 404 -25.14 -20.28 -9.36
C ILE A 404 -25.26 -20.19 -7.84
N LYS A 405 -26.42 -19.75 -7.33
CA LYS A 405 -26.67 -19.57 -5.89
C LYS A 405 -26.53 -20.87 -5.11
N SER A 406 -26.90 -22.02 -5.67
CA SER A 406 -26.72 -23.32 -5.01
C SER A 406 -25.25 -23.65 -4.70
N SER A 407 -24.30 -23.03 -5.41
CA SER A 407 -22.87 -23.24 -5.23
C SER A 407 -22.18 -22.12 -4.45
N MET A 408 -22.93 -21.09 -4.05
CA MET A 408 -22.45 -19.96 -3.27
C MET A 408 -22.74 -20.14 -1.78
N ASN A 409 -21.83 -19.72 -0.91
CA ASN A 409 -22.02 -19.69 0.54
C ASN A 409 -22.56 -21.04 1.08
N LYS A 410 -23.78 -21.03 1.66
CA LYS A 410 -24.49 -22.21 2.19
C LYS A 410 -25.47 -22.84 1.19
N GLY A 411 -25.49 -22.39 -0.06
CA GLY A 411 -26.38 -22.87 -1.11
C GLY A 411 -27.83 -22.36 -1.01
N LEU A 412 -28.78 -23.18 -1.47
CA LEU A 412 -30.21 -22.88 -1.44
C LEU A 412 -30.82 -23.21 -0.07
N SER A 413 -31.78 -22.39 0.36
CA SER A 413 -32.66 -22.73 1.48
C SER A 413 -33.63 -23.85 1.08
N ASP A 414 -34.15 -24.59 2.06
CA ASP A 414 -35.06 -25.71 1.78
C ASP A 414 -36.33 -25.27 1.05
N LYS A 415 -36.83 -24.07 1.36
CA LYS A 415 -37.94 -23.43 0.62
C LYS A 415 -37.62 -23.23 -0.87
N LEU A 416 -36.37 -22.91 -1.21
CA LEU A 416 -35.94 -22.77 -2.60
C LEU A 416 -35.70 -24.14 -3.25
N LYS A 417 -35.14 -25.12 -2.53
CA LYS A 417 -34.95 -26.49 -3.04
C LYS A 417 -36.27 -27.12 -3.48
N ILE A 418 -37.32 -26.98 -2.66
CA ILE A 418 -38.67 -27.52 -2.97
C ILE A 418 -39.23 -26.89 -4.25
N LYS A 419 -39.00 -25.59 -4.47
CA LYS A 419 -39.52 -24.86 -5.63
C LYS A 419 -38.69 -25.06 -6.89
N PHE A 420 -37.42 -25.45 -6.74
CA PHE A 420 -36.48 -25.64 -7.83
C PHE A 420 -35.73 -26.97 -7.69
N PRO A 421 -36.44 -28.12 -7.67
CA PRO A 421 -35.86 -29.43 -7.33
C PRO A 421 -34.87 -29.94 -8.39
N ASN A 422 -35.03 -29.51 -9.65
CA ASN A 422 -34.27 -30.03 -10.79
C ASN A 422 -33.07 -29.15 -11.18
N VAL A 423 -32.74 -28.13 -10.37
CA VAL A 423 -31.63 -27.23 -10.70
C VAL A 423 -30.30 -27.83 -10.25
N MET A 424 -29.43 -28.13 -11.21
CA MET A 424 -28.09 -28.62 -10.94
C MET A 424 -27.14 -27.48 -10.56
N PRO A 425 -26.41 -27.59 -9.43
CA PRO A 425 -25.46 -26.56 -9.02
C PRO A 425 -24.32 -26.35 -10.02
N VAL A 426 -23.93 -25.09 -10.25
CA VAL A 426 -22.76 -24.76 -11.06
C VAL A 426 -21.49 -25.24 -10.38
N LYS A 427 -20.53 -25.80 -11.13
CA LYS A 427 -19.24 -26.20 -10.54
C LYS A 427 -18.56 -24.99 -9.90
N ARG A 428 -18.22 -25.10 -8.61
CA ARG A 428 -17.50 -24.05 -7.89
C ARG A 428 -16.09 -23.89 -8.48
N PRO A 429 -15.65 -22.66 -8.80
CA PRO A 429 -14.32 -22.45 -9.38
C PRO A 429 -13.22 -22.74 -8.36
N LEU A 430 -12.07 -23.23 -8.86
CA LEU A 430 -10.88 -23.46 -8.04
C LEU A 430 -10.21 -22.13 -7.73
N VAL A 431 -9.95 -21.88 -6.44
CA VAL A 431 -9.21 -20.70 -5.99
C VAL A 431 -7.71 -20.93 -6.18
N LYS A 432 -7.07 -20.06 -6.95
CA LYS A 432 -5.61 -20.07 -7.15
C LYS A 432 -4.97 -19.05 -6.23
N LEU A 433 -4.12 -19.53 -5.33
CA LEU A 433 -3.33 -18.64 -4.47
C LEU A 433 -2.16 -18.03 -5.25
N PRO A 434 -1.80 -16.76 -4.97
CA PRO A 434 -0.58 -16.17 -5.53
C PRO A 434 0.67 -16.89 -4.98
N GLU A 435 1.83 -16.72 -5.62
CA GLU A 435 3.11 -17.27 -5.12
C GLU A 435 3.46 -16.72 -3.73
N THR A 436 3.22 -15.43 -3.52
CA THR A 436 3.39 -14.73 -2.24
C THR A 436 2.14 -13.93 -1.92
N LEU A 437 1.70 -13.94 -0.67
CA LEU A 437 0.61 -13.10 -0.17
C LEU A 437 1.11 -11.66 0.01
N ASP A 438 0.30 -10.66 -0.39
CA ASP A 438 0.63 -9.26 -0.13
C ASP A 438 0.55 -8.95 1.37
N TYR A 439 1.54 -8.26 1.93
CA TYR A 439 1.57 -7.97 3.36
C TYR A 439 0.47 -7.02 3.84
N ASN A 440 -0.06 -6.13 2.99
CA ASN A 440 -1.25 -5.35 3.33
C ASN A 440 -2.50 -6.24 3.33
N TRP A 441 -2.59 -7.20 2.41
CA TRP A 441 -3.65 -8.22 2.44
C TRP A 441 -3.58 -9.03 3.73
N ILE A 442 -2.38 -9.49 4.14
CA ILE A 442 -2.19 -10.19 5.42
C ILE A 442 -2.67 -9.30 6.58
N ALA A 443 -2.28 -8.04 6.62
CA ALA A 443 -2.73 -7.12 7.66
C ALA A 443 -4.26 -6.96 7.69
N GLY A 444 -4.91 -6.89 6.53
CA GLY A 444 -6.38 -6.86 6.42
C GLY A 444 -7.03 -8.12 6.95
N PHE A 445 -6.51 -9.28 6.54
CA PHE A 445 -7.02 -10.58 6.95
C PHE A 445 -6.84 -10.82 8.46
N ILE A 446 -5.71 -10.40 9.03
CA ILE A 446 -5.47 -10.45 10.48
C ILE A 446 -6.35 -9.45 11.23
N ASP A 447 -6.66 -8.30 10.64
CA ASP A 447 -7.60 -7.37 11.25
C ASP A 447 -9.05 -7.87 11.25
N ALA A 448 -9.37 -8.86 10.42
CA ALA A 448 -10.60 -9.64 10.54
C ALA A 448 -10.42 -10.79 11.55
N GLU A 449 -9.61 -11.78 11.19
CA GLU A 449 -9.56 -13.14 11.79
C GLU A 449 -8.47 -13.33 12.86
N GLY A 450 -7.58 -12.36 13.02
CA GLY A 450 -6.45 -12.45 13.93
C GLY A 450 -6.82 -12.32 15.41
N CYS A 451 -5.90 -12.73 16.27
CA CYS A 451 -6.03 -12.61 17.71
C CYS A 451 -4.65 -12.34 18.34
N PHE A 452 -4.59 -11.29 19.15
CA PHE A 452 -3.45 -10.98 20.01
C PHE A 452 -3.85 -11.28 21.45
N HIS A 453 -3.34 -12.38 21.99
CA HIS A 453 -3.79 -12.91 23.27
C HIS A 453 -2.66 -12.94 24.30
N VAL A 454 -3.00 -12.60 25.53
CA VAL A 454 -2.11 -12.65 26.69
C VAL A 454 -2.59 -13.72 27.66
N GLN A 455 -1.84 -14.81 27.72
CA GLN A 455 -2.06 -15.92 28.63
C GLN A 455 -1.50 -15.58 30.01
N ILE A 456 -2.31 -15.79 31.05
CA ILE A 456 -1.90 -15.61 32.44
C ILE A 456 -2.27 -16.89 33.15
N ASN A 457 -1.26 -17.67 33.52
CA ASN A 457 -1.45 -18.96 34.17
C ASN A 457 -0.87 -18.93 35.59
N ASN A 458 -1.48 -19.68 36.50
CA ASN A 458 -0.89 -19.90 37.83
C ASN A 458 0.46 -20.60 37.68
N SER A 459 1.48 -20.13 38.40
CA SER A 459 2.81 -20.74 38.39
C SER A 459 3.37 -20.76 39.80
N LYS A 460 3.85 -21.94 40.21
CA LYS A 460 4.52 -22.14 41.50
C LYS A 460 6.00 -21.72 41.47
N THR A 461 6.57 -21.51 40.29
CA THR A 461 8.01 -21.24 40.09
C THR A 461 8.35 -19.77 39.93
N THR A 462 7.34 -18.89 39.85
CA THR A 462 7.52 -17.44 39.70
C THR A 462 7.21 -16.73 41.02
N ASN A 463 8.02 -15.72 41.38
CA ASN A 463 7.83 -14.95 42.62
C ASN A 463 6.46 -14.25 42.71
N THR A 464 5.81 -13.97 41.58
CA THR A 464 4.48 -13.34 41.51
C THR A 464 3.32 -14.36 41.55
N GLY A 465 3.61 -15.67 41.59
CA GLY A 465 2.61 -16.73 41.48
C GLY A 465 1.94 -16.87 40.10
N LYS A 466 2.37 -16.09 39.09
CA LYS A 466 1.79 -16.06 37.74
C LYS A 466 2.86 -16.13 36.66
N SER A 467 2.59 -16.90 35.61
CA SER A 467 3.36 -16.89 34.36
C SER A 467 2.59 -16.15 33.27
N ILE A 468 3.31 -15.38 32.46
CA ILE A 468 2.77 -14.58 31.36
C ILE A 468 3.25 -15.16 30.03
N GLY A 469 2.31 -15.53 29.17
CA GLY A 469 2.55 -15.99 27.81
C GLY A 469 1.92 -15.04 26.80
N LEU A 470 2.59 -14.83 25.67
CA LEU A 470 2.06 -14.06 24.55
C LEU A 470 1.75 -14.99 23.40
N MET A 471 0.62 -14.77 22.75
CA MET A 471 0.16 -15.59 21.63
C MET A 471 -0.43 -14.70 20.54
N PHE A 472 0.12 -14.81 19.33
CA PHE A 472 -0.55 -14.40 18.11
C PHE A 472 -1.20 -15.63 17.47
N LYS A 473 -2.47 -15.52 17.09
CA LYS A 473 -3.22 -16.60 16.45
C LYS A 473 -4.08 -16.05 15.32
N VAL A 474 -4.18 -16.79 14.22
CA VAL A 474 -5.24 -16.62 13.22
C VAL A 474 -5.88 -17.98 12.98
N GLY A 475 -7.20 -18.04 13.04
CA GLY A 475 -7.99 -19.25 12.80
C GLY A 475 -8.87 -19.07 11.57
N GLN A 476 -9.19 -20.16 10.90
CA GLN A 476 -10.14 -20.17 9.79
C GLN A 476 -10.74 -21.57 9.61
N HIS A 477 -11.83 -21.70 8.86
CA HIS A 477 -12.37 -23.00 8.47
C HIS A 477 -11.34 -23.82 7.68
N LEU A 478 -11.35 -25.16 7.82
CA LEU A 478 -10.39 -26.11 7.22
C LEU A 478 -10.31 -26.01 5.68
N ARG A 479 -11.36 -25.52 5.03
CA ARG A 479 -11.39 -25.27 3.57
C ARG A 479 -10.33 -24.28 3.08
N ASP A 480 -9.80 -23.46 3.98
CA ASP A 480 -8.76 -22.47 3.73
C ASP A 480 -7.40 -22.91 4.35
N ALA A 481 -7.25 -24.19 4.70
CA ALA A 481 -6.02 -24.76 5.28
C ALA A 481 -4.77 -24.46 4.43
N ILE A 482 -4.87 -24.60 3.10
CA ILE A 482 -3.76 -24.32 2.19
C ILE A 482 -3.30 -22.86 2.31
N LEU A 483 -4.24 -21.91 2.45
CA LEU A 483 -3.94 -20.49 2.64
C LEU A 483 -3.25 -20.24 3.99
N LEU A 484 -3.75 -20.86 5.07
CA LEU A 484 -3.17 -20.69 6.39
C LEU A 484 -1.79 -21.34 6.52
N ASN A 485 -1.57 -22.50 5.90
CA ASN A 485 -0.24 -23.10 5.83
C ASN A 485 0.74 -22.19 5.07
N LYS A 486 0.32 -21.67 3.91
CA LYS A 486 1.11 -20.70 3.13
C LYS A 486 1.44 -19.44 3.92
N LEU A 487 0.49 -18.92 4.70
CA LEU A 487 0.73 -17.79 5.61
C LEU A 487 1.80 -18.14 6.65
N CYS A 488 1.74 -19.34 7.25
CA CYS A 488 2.75 -19.80 8.22
C CYS A 488 4.14 -19.87 7.58
N GLU A 489 4.25 -20.44 6.38
CA GLU A 489 5.50 -20.52 5.60
C GLU A 489 6.05 -19.13 5.29
N GLN A 490 5.22 -18.21 4.81
CA GLN A 490 5.64 -16.86 4.46
C GLN A 490 6.03 -16.01 5.67
N LEU A 491 5.42 -16.23 6.83
CA LEU A 491 5.85 -15.59 8.08
C LEU A 491 7.21 -16.12 8.57
N GLY A 492 7.63 -17.31 8.14
CA GLY A 492 8.86 -17.96 8.59
C GLY A 492 8.85 -18.31 10.07
N CYS A 493 7.67 -18.31 10.72
CA CYS A 493 7.52 -18.59 12.14
C CYS A 493 6.10 -19.10 12.46
N GLY A 494 5.93 -19.60 13.69
CA GLY A 494 4.66 -20.14 14.15
C GLY A 494 4.47 -21.62 13.82
N LYS A 495 3.30 -22.12 14.18
CA LYS A 495 2.87 -23.50 13.93
C LYS A 495 1.50 -23.49 13.28
N PHE A 496 1.41 -24.06 12.09
CA PHE A 496 0.14 -24.41 11.45
C PHE A 496 -0.42 -25.70 12.08
N ARG A 497 -1.73 -25.72 12.32
CA ARG A 497 -2.46 -26.87 12.85
C ARG A 497 -3.82 -26.98 12.19
N GLU A 498 -4.23 -28.21 11.95
CA GLU A 498 -5.58 -28.56 11.52
C GLU A 498 -6.31 -29.29 12.65
N ASP A 499 -7.60 -29.02 12.74
CA ASP A 499 -8.54 -29.72 13.59
C ASP A 499 -9.70 -30.19 12.70
N SER A 500 -9.53 -31.37 12.12
CA SER A 500 -10.53 -31.96 11.22
C SER A 500 -11.85 -32.27 11.92
N LYS A 501 -11.84 -32.45 13.26
CA LYS A 501 -13.07 -32.73 14.03
C LYS A 501 -13.98 -31.51 14.06
N ASN A 502 -13.40 -30.32 14.26
CA ASN A 502 -14.13 -29.06 14.29
C ASN A 502 -14.15 -28.31 12.94
N LEU A 503 -13.56 -28.89 11.89
CA LEU A 503 -13.37 -28.26 10.58
C LEU A 503 -12.67 -26.91 10.66
N MET A 504 -11.65 -26.80 11.53
CA MET A 504 -10.89 -25.59 11.74
C MET A 504 -9.41 -25.80 11.42
N CYS A 505 -8.71 -24.73 11.11
CA CYS A 505 -7.26 -24.68 11.03
C CYS A 505 -6.76 -23.36 11.62
N ALA A 506 -5.52 -23.32 12.08
CA ALA A 506 -4.96 -22.12 12.68
C ALA A 506 -3.43 -22.04 12.55
N VAL A 507 -2.93 -20.81 12.45
CA VAL A 507 -1.51 -20.49 12.66
C VAL A 507 -1.36 -19.86 14.04
N THR A 508 -0.43 -20.38 14.85
CA THR A 508 -0.19 -19.89 16.21
C THR A 508 1.30 -19.60 16.43
N VAL A 509 1.62 -18.42 16.93
CA VAL A 509 2.97 -17.99 17.32
C VAL A 509 2.99 -17.67 18.81
N THR A 510 3.74 -18.44 19.59
CA THR A 510 3.87 -18.25 21.04
C THR A 510 5.29 -17.94 21.49
N LYS A 511 6.29 -18.17 20.64
CA LYS A 511 7.70 -17.93 20.97
C LYS A 511 7.94 -16.42 21.02
N LEU A 512 8.37 -15.92 22.18
CA LEU A 512 8.56 -14.48 22.41
C LEU A 512 9.53 -13.85 21.40
N SER A 513 10.61 -14.55 21.03
CA SER A 513 11.57 -14.07 20.04
C SER A 513 10.91 -13.77 18.69
N ASP A 514 10.03 -14.65 18.23
CA ASP A 514 9.39 -14.55 16.93
C ASP A 514 8.30 -13.47 16.95
N ILE A 515 7.59 -13.34 18.09
CA ILE A 515 6.65 -12.25 18.32
C ILE A 515 7.37 -10.89 18.21
N LEU A 516 8.51 -10.74 18.89
CA LEU A 516 9.27 -9.49 18.93
C LEU A 516 9.97 -9.18 17.60
N ALA A 517 10.48 -10.18 16.89
CA ALA A 517 11.30 -10.00 15.69
C ALA A 517 10.50 -10.02 14.37
N ILE A 518 9.32 -10.66 14.36
CA ILE A 518 8.55 -10.90 13.13
C ILE A 518 7.16 -10.26 13.25
N ILE A 519 6.35 -10.71 14.22
CA ILE A 519 4.93 -10.32 14.32
C ILE A 519 4.76 -8.82 14.62
N ILE A 520 5.47 -8.31 15.63
CA ILE A 520 5.38 -6.89 15.99
C ILE A 520 5.89 -5.99 14.85
N PRO A 521 7.09 -6.22 14.28
CA PRO A 521 7.58 -5.44 13.14
C PRO A 521 6.67 -5.49 11.92
N LEU A 522 6.07 -6.66 11.62
CA LEU A 522 5.14 -6.80 10.50
C LEU A 522 3.96 -5.85 10.64
N PHE A 523 3.22 -5.90 11.76
CA PHE A 523 2.01 -5.09 11.92
C PHE A 523 2.29 -3.63 12.33
N ASN A 524 3.54 -3.29 12.66
CA ASN A 524 4.00 -1.90 12.72
C ASN A 524 4.26 -1.32 11.31
N ASN A 525 4.69 -2.15 10.36
CA ASN A 525 4.92 -1.74 8.97
C ASN A 525 3.61 -1.78 8.15
N TYR A 526 2.72 -2.74 8.45
CA TYR A 526 1.45 -2.95 7.80
C TYR A 526 0.33 -2.83 8.85
N ASN A 527 -0.11 -1.59 9.06
CA ASN A 527 -0.97 -1.22 10.18
C ASN A 527 -2.36 -1.87 10.11
N LEU A 528 -2.80 -2.42 11.24
CA LEU A 528 -4.20 -2.76 11.51
C LEU A 528 -5.04 -1.47 11.61
N GLN A 529 -6.28 -1.50 11.13
CA GLN A 529 -7.16 -0.36 10.91
C GLN A 529 -8.39 -0.35 11.81
N GLY A 530 -8.88 -1.52 12.23
CA GLY A 530 -10.03 -1.68 13.11
C GLY A 530 -9.65 -1.60 14.58
N SER A 531 -10.62 -1.92 15.44
CA SER A 531 -10.45 -1.97 16.89
C SER A 531 -9.36 -2.95 17.34
N LYS A 532 -8.94 -3.91 16.48
CA LYS A 532 -7.85 -4.86 16.79
C LYS A 532 -6.48 -4.18 16.87
N SER A 533 -6.34 -3.02 16.23
CA SER A 533 -5.18 -2.15 16.40
C SER A 533 -4.97 -1.70 17.86
N LEU A 534 -6.04 -1.59 18.64
CA LEU A 534 -5.95 -1.26 20.07
C LEU A 534 -5.44 -2.45 20.89
N ASP A 535 -5.97 -3.65 20.62
CA ASP A 535 -5.47 -4.90 21.23
C ASP A 535 -3.98 -5.09 20.92
N PHE A 536 -3.58 -4.87 19.66
CA PHE A 536 -2.19 -4.97 19.23
C PHE A 536 -1.26 -3.97 19.94
N LYS A 537 -1.70 -2.74 20.19
CA LYS A 537 -0.91 -1.74 20.94
C LYS A 537 -0.65 -2.20 22.38
N ASN A 538 -1.67 -2.71 23.06
CA ASN A 538 -1.52 -3.24 24.41
C ASN A 538 -0.66 -4.50 24.41
N PHE A 539 -0.81 -5.37 23.40
CA PHE A 539 0.03 -6.54 23.20
C PHE A 539 1.53 -6.17 23.04
N ILE A 540 1.87 -5.12 22.28
CA ILE A 540 3.26 -4.62 22.17
C ILE A 540 3.80 -4.18 23.54
N ARG A 541 3.03 -3.37 24.28
CA ARG A 541 3.45 -2.89 25.62
C ARG A 541 3.73 -4.06 26.56
N ILE A 542 2.85 -5.07 26.57
CA ILE A 542 3.05 -6.27 27.38
C ILE A 542 4.27 -7.05 26.88
N ALA A 543 4.50 -7.17 25.57
CA ALA A 543 5.70 -7.79 25.02
C ALA A 543 7.01 -7.11 25.47
N GLU A 544 7.02 -5.78 25.56
CA GLU A 544 8.16 -5.02 26.09
C GLU A 544 8.38 -5.28 27.59
N LEU A 545 7.31 -5.33 28.40
CA LEU A 545 7.38 -5.69 29.82
C LEU A 545 7.90 -7.12 30.03
N VAL A 546 7.48 -8.06 29.17
CA VAL A 546 7.96 -9.44 29.22
C VAL A 546 9.43 -9.50 28.81
N LYS A 547 9.82 -8.84 27.71
CA LYS A 547 11.21 -8.76 27.23
C LYS A 547 12.17 -8.24 28.29
N ASN A 548 11.77 -7.20 29.02
CA ASN A 548 12.58 -6.56 30.06
C ASN A 548 12.46 -7.25 31.43
N LYS A 549 11.82 -8.44 31.50
CA LYS A 549 11.60 -9.20 32.75
C LYS A 549 10.80 -8.46 33.84
N VAL A 550 10.16 -7.34 33.50
CA VAL A 550 9.34 -6.55 34.44
C VAL A 550 8.13 -7.35 34.94
N HIS A 551 7.59 -8.24 34.11
CA HIS A 551 6.51 -9.17 34.48
C HIS A 551 6.81 -10.09 35.69
N LEU A 552 8.07 -10.17 36.14
CA LEU A 552 8.49 -10.94 37.32
C LEU A 552 8.34 -10.17 38.65
N THR A 553 7.94 -8.90 38.62
CA THR A 553 7.62 -8.10 39.81
C THR A 553 6.12 -7.98 40.00
N ASN A 554 5.66 -7.75 41.24
CA ASN A 554 4.24 -7.57 41.54
C ASN A 554 3.67 -6.33 40.82
N ASP A 555 4.40 -5.21 40.81
CA ASP A 555 3.98 -3.98 40.10
C ASP A 555 3.90 -4.19 38.58
N GLY A 556 4.87 -4.93 38.03
CA GLY A 556 4.89 -5.30 36.61
C GLY A 556 3.72 -6.20 36.23
N LEU A 557 3.40 -7.19 37.08
CA LEU A 557 2.23 -8.05 36.91
C LEU A 557 0.93 -7.24 36.96
N GLN A 558 0.77 -6.32 37.93
CA GLN A 558 -0.41 -5.46 38.02
C GLN A 558 -0.56 -4.56 36.77
N THR A 559 0.55 -4.02 36.27
CA THR A 559 0.57 -3.26 35.01
C THR A 559 0.08 -4.11 33.84
N ILE A 560 0.52 -5.37 33.74
CA ILE A 560 0.07 -6.29 32.68
C ILE A 560 -1.42 -6.64 32.82
N LEU A 561 -1.91 -6.86 34.04
CA LEU A 561 -3.32 -7.12 34.30
C LEU A 561 -4.19 -5.93 33.86
N ASN A 562 -3.78 -4.71 34.20
CA ASN A 562 -4.48 -3.48 33.79
C ASN A 562 -4.45 -3.24 32.27
N LEU A 563 -3.37 -3.61 31.58
CA LEU A 563 -3.32 -3.55 30.11
C LEU A 563 -4.21 -4.64 29.49
N LYS A 564 -4.27 -5.82 30.09
CA LYS A 564 -5.09 -6.95 29.59
C LYS A 564 -6.59 -6.66 29.71
N THR A 565 -7.05 -5.99 30.77
CA THR A 565 -8.48 -5.61 30.90
C THR A 565 -8.93 -4.62 29.83
N GLN A 566 -7.99 -3.89 29.21
CA GLN A 566 -8.26 -2.99 28.07
C GLN A 566 -8.22 -3.73 26.72
N MET A 567 -7.79 -4.99 26.68
CA MET A 567 -7.84 -5.84 25.50
C MET A 567 -9.17 -6.61 25.48
N ARG A 568 -9.65 -6.97 24.30
CA ARG A 568 -10.88 -7.76 24.20
C ARG A 568 -10.73 -9.16 24.83
N ASP A 569 -11.76 -9.59 25.55
CA ASP A 569 -11.89 -10.98 25.99
C ASP A 569 -12.31 -11.87 24.83
N TYR A 570 -11.33 -12.55 24.21
CA TYR A 570 -11.56 -13.47 23.10
C TYR A 570 -12.21 -14.82 23.52
N LYS A 571 -12.56 -15.00 24.80
CA LYS A 571 -13.21 -16.24 25.29
C LYS A 571 -14.61 -16.47 24.70
N ASN A 572 -15.28 -15.45 24.16
CA ASN A 572 -16.64 -15.57 23.61
C ASN A 572 -16.74 -15.63 22.07
N ASN A 573 -15.62 -15.58 21.33
CA ASN A 573 -15.65 -15.56 19.85
C ASN A 573 -15.49 -16.93 19.18
N ASN A 574 -15.29 -18.02 19.94
CA ASN A 574 -15.24 -19.38 19.37
C ASN A 574 -16.63 -20.05 19.21
N MET A 575 -17.71 -19.26 19.26
CA MET A 575 -19.09 -19.72 19.01
C MET A 575 -19.80 -18.86 17.95
N LYS A 576 -19.13 -18.59 16.82
CA LYS A 576 -19.80 -18.09 15.60
C LYS A 576 -19.54 -19.01 14.43
#